data_AF-A0A7I7SIT1-F1
#
_entry.id   AF-A0A7I7SIT1-F1
#
_cell.length_a   1.000
_cell.length_b   1.000
_cell.length_c   1.000
_cell.angle_alpha   90.00
_cell.angle_beta   90.00
_cell.angle_gamma   90.00
#
_symmetry.space_group_name_H-M   'P 1'
#
loop_
_entity.id
_entity.type
_entity.pdbx_description
1 polymer ?
#
loop_
_entity_poly.entity_id
_entity_poly.type
_entity_poly.pdbx_seq_one_letter_code
_entity_poly.pdbx_strand_id
1 'polypeptide(L)'
;MTVTSPRLPALLVGLGLLVTLVGCSAPTHDVVEAVSSMTSSPPPSSAVEEPRGLVDVAAVWGEHPLPPCDRVIVDNNLAAPPGVEMPSFESVAHELAGVKSPASDEWVRTKLGWVTQWLIQVRTAISTAADPLVGRASSHQFDKYINHTKQELENGHDIPDSAINARYPEGCK
;
A
#
# COMPACT_ATOMS: atom_id res chain seq x y z
N MET A 1 7.64 48.83 -9.83
CA MET A 1 6.66 47.74 -10.04
C MET A 1 7.15 46.94 -11.23
N THR A 2 7.70 45.77 -10.97
CA THR A 2 8.35 44.93 -11.99
C THR A 2 7.98 43.49 -11.67
N VAL A 3 7.15 42.86 -12.50
CA VAL A 3 7.06 41.39 -12.57
C VAL A 3 6.76 41.03 -14.03
N THR A 4 7.71 40.31 -14.61
CA THR A 4 7.76 39.80 -15.98
C THR A 4 7.08 38.42 -16.03
N SER A 5 6.27 38.17 -17.05
CA SER A 5 5.55 36.90 -17.30
C SER A 5 6.47 35.68 -17.52
N PRO A 6 6.00 34.45 -17.22
CA PRO A 6 6.79 33.22 -17.29
C PRO A 6 6.86 32.60 -18.71
N ARG A 7 7.99 31.96 -19.02
CA ARG A 7 8.21 31.09 -20.20
C ARG A 7 8.07 29.62 -19.80
N LEU A 8 7.24 28.87 -20.52
CA LEU A 8 7.11 27.41 -20.46
C LEU A 8 8.16 26.74 -21.37
N PRO A 9 8.81 25.63 -20.97
CA PRO A 9 9.53 24.76 -21.90
C PRO A 9 8.62 23.69 -22.50
N ALA A 10 8.73 23.53 -23.82
CA ALA A 10 7.99 22.62 -24.67
C ALA A 10 8.46 21.16 -24.54
N LEU A 11 7.49 20.25 -24.67
CA LEU A 11 7.62 18.80 -24.72
C LEU A 11 7.99 18.35 -26.14
N LEU A 12 9.02 17.52 -26.30
CA LEU A 12 9.38 16.87 -27.57
C LEU A 12 10.07 15.53 -27.26
N VAL A 13 9.38 14.41 -27.46
CA VAL A 13 10.01 13.08 -27.55
C VAL A 13 9.48 12.39 -28.79
N GLY A 14 10.43 11.98 -29.63
CA GLY A 14 10.25 11.68 -31.04
C GLY A 14 9.62 10.33 -31.37
N LEU A 15 8.98 10.34 -32.53
CA LEU A 15 8.49 9.21 -33.29
C LEU A 15 9.67 8.54 -34.03
N GLY A 16 9.82 7.22 -33.94
CA GLY A 16 10.84 6.44 -34.65
C GLY A 16 10.26 5.15 -35.24
N LEU A 17 10.55 4.91 -36.52
CA LEU A 17 9.88 4.05 -37.50
C LEU A 17 9.98 2.52 -37.32
N LEU A 18 8.88 1.88 -37.76
CA LEU A 18 8.74 0.66 -38.57
C LEU A 18 9.99 0.01 -39.19
N VAL A 19 10.07 -1.33 -39.07
CA VAL A 19 10.58 -2.25 -40.11
C VAL A 19 9.68 -3.49 -40.16
N THR A 20 9.07 -3.75 -41.31
CA THR A 20 8.33 -4.97 -41.66
C THR A 20 9.27 -6.02 -42.26
N LEU A 21 9.12 -7.29 -41.88
CA LEU A 21 9.63 -8.44 -42.62
C LEU A 21 8.51 -9.44 -42.91
N VAL A 22 8.51 -9.92 -44.15
CA VAL A 22 7.54 -10.79 -44.84
C VAL A 22 8.07 -12.23 -44.88
N GLY A 23 7.15 -13.20 -44.76
CA GLY A 23 7.26 -14.58 -45.30
C GLY A 23 8.12 -15.56 -44.50
N CYS A 24 7.90 -16.88 -44.47
CA CYS A 24 7.08 -17.77 -45.29
C CYS A 24 6.77 -19.08 -44.51
N SER A 25 5.85 -19.86 -45.07
CA SER A 25 5.29 -21.16 -44.68
C SER A 25 6.27 -22.24 -44.17
N ALA A 26 5.69 -23.17 -43.40
CA ALA A 26 6.27 -24.37 -42.81
C ALA A 26 6.98 -25.33 -43.79
N PRO A 27 7.86 -26.19 -43.25
CA PRO A 27 7.85 -27.61 -43.58
C PRO A 27 7.93 -28.54 -42.34
N THR A 28 7.26 -29.68 -42.43
CA THR A 28 7.35 -30.86 -41.55
C THR A 28 8.58 -31.73 -41.83
N HIS A 29 8.95 -32.59 -40.85
CA HIS A 29 9.82 -33.78 -40.84
C HIS A 29 11.27 -33.70 -40.28
N ASP A 30 11.40 -34.23 -39.07
CA ASP A 30 12.30 -35.28 -38.52
C ASP A 30 13.86 -35.29 -38.66
N VAL A 31 14.49 -35.36 -37.47
CA VAL A 31 15.69 -36.13 -36.99
C VAL A 31 17.04 -35.76 -37.67
N VAL A 32 18.16 -35.40 -36.99
CA VAL A 32 19.06 -36.20 -36.12
C VAL A 32 19.90 -35.28 -35.20
N GLU A 33 20.30 -35.82 -34.04
CA GLU A 33 21.21 -35.33 -33.00
C GLU A 33 22.45 -34.53 -33.45
N ALA A 34 22.79 -33.51 -32.64
CA ALA A 34 24.18 -33.24 -32.23
C ALA A 34 24.20 -32.59 -30.84
N VAL A 35 24.82 -33.29 -29.90
CA VAL A 35 25.09 -32.92 -28.50
C VAL A 35 25.99 -31.69 -28.41
N SER A 36 25.59 -30.70 -27.60
CA SER A 36 26.51 -29.81 -26.88
C SER A 36 25.81 -29.19 -25.67
N SER A 37 26.46 -29.38 -24.53
CA SER A 37 26.08 -28.98 -23.19
C SER A 37 25.61 -27.53 -23.09
N MET A 38 24.36 -27.34 -22.66
CA MET A 38 23.94 -26.14 -21.94
C MET A 38 22.99 -26.56 -20.82
N THR A 39 23.39 -26.19 -19.61
CA THR A 39 22.61 -26.26 -18.37
C THR A 39 21.13 -26.03 -18.63
N SER A 40 20.31 -27.05 -18.38
CA SER A 40 18.86 -26.93 -18.37
C SER A 40 18.48 -26.05 -17.19
N SER A 41 18.35 -24.75 -17.44
CA SER A 41 17.51 -23.92 -16.58
C SER A 41 16.09 -24.46 -16.74
N PRO A 42 15.39 -24.88 -15.66
CA PRO A 42 13.96 -25.12 -15.77
C PRO A 42 13.32 -23.83 -16.30
N PRO A 43 12.25 -23.92 -17.13
CA PRO A 43 11.49 -22.74 -17.49
C PRO A 43 11.13 -22.01 -16.19
N PRO A 44 11.13 -20.66 -16.14
CA PRO A 44 10.59 -19.98 -14.97
C PRO A 44 9.22 -20.59 -14.73
N SER A 45 9.04 -21.19 -13.56
CA SER A 45 7.70 -21.48 -13.08
C SER A 45 6.99 -20.13 -13.10
N SER A 46 6.25 -19.88 -14.17
CA SER A 46 5.01 -19.16 -14.05
C SER A 46 4.23 -20.00 -13.06
N ALA A 47 4.45 -19.72 -11.78
CA ALA A 47 3.54 -20.09 -10.73
C ALA A 47 2.23 -19.52 -11.23
N VAL A 48 1.38 -20.42 -11.74
CA VAL A 48 -0.03 -20.15 -11.86
C VAL A 48 -0.40 -19.85 -10.41
N GLU A 49 -0.48 -18.57 -10.07
CA GLU A 49 -1.18 -18.15 -8.88
C GLU A 49 -2.55 -18.83 -9.01
N GLU A 50 -2.79 -19.83 -8.16
CA GLU A 50 -4.16 -20.18 -7.85
C GLU A 50 -4.91 -18.88 -7.59
N PRO A 51 -6.16 -18.74 -8.04
CA PRO A 51 -6.96 -17.57 -7.73
C PRO A 51 -6.96 -17.42 -6.21
N ARG A 52 -6.10 -16.54 -5.68
CA ARG A 52 -6.01 -16.31 -4.26
C ARG A 52 -7.39 -15.79 -3.88
N GLY A 53 -8.06 -16.51 -2.97
CA GLY A 53 -9.30 -16.01 -2.42
C GLY A 53 -9.05 -14.60 -1.85
N LEU A 54 -10.04 -13.71 -1.97
CA LEU A 54 -9.89 -12.37 -1.43
C LEU A 54 -9.70 -12.45 0.10
N VAL A 55 -8.68 -11.78 0.62
CA VAL A 55 -8.39 -11.72 2.05
C VAL A 55 -9.47 -10.91 2.75
N ASP A 56 -10.00 -11.45 3.86
CA ASP A 56 -10.93 -10.75 4.73
C ASP A 56 -10.19 -9.77 5.65
N VAL A 57 -10.18 -8.49 5.28
CA VAL A 57 -9.46 -7.45 6.02
C VAL A 57 -9.98 -7.31 7.45
N ALA A 58 -11.29 -7.45 7.68
CA ALA A 58 -11.86 -7.35 9.02
C ALA A 58 -11.41 -8.50 9.92
N ALA A 59 -11.26 -9.70 9.35
CA ALA A 59 -10.71 -10.84 10.08
C ALA A 59 -9.25 -10.60 10.49
N VAL A 60 -8.42 -10.12 9.56
CA VAL A 60 -7.01 -9.81 9.86
C VAL A 60 -6.91 -8.67 10.89
N TRP A 61 -7.73 -7.61 10.77
CA TRP A 61 -7.76 -6.51 11.73
C TRP A 61 -8.16 -6.96 13.14
N GLY A 62 -9.06 -7.94 13.25
CA GLY A 62 -9.47 -8.54 14.52
C GLY A 62 -8.34 -9.22 15.30
N GLU A 63 -7.23 -9.56 14.64
CA GLU A 63 -6.02 -10.06 15.30
C GLU A 63 -5.13 -8.94 15.85
N HIS A 64 -5.47 -7.68 15.60
CA HIS A 64 -4.66 -6.49 15.92
C HIS A 64 -3.21 -6.67 15.48
N PRO A 65 -2.96 -6.84 14.16
CA PRO A 65 -1.63 -7.12 13.67
C PRO A 65 -0.69 -5.99 14.07
N LEU A 66 0.50 -6.38 14.50
CA LEU A 66 1.59 -5.45 14.77
C LEU A 66 2.43 -5.29 13.50
N PRO A 67 3.01 -4.11 13.29
CA PRO A 67 3.97 -3.92 12.22
C PRO A 67 5.16 -4.88 12.40
N PRO A 68 5.89 -5.22 11.32
CA PRO A 68 7.11 -6.03 11.38
C PRO A 68 8.28 -5.24 11.97
N CYS A 69 8.15 -4.84 13.24
CA CYS A 69 9.10 -4.03 14.00
C CYS A 69 9.39 -4.67 15.35
N ASP A 70 10.64 -4.61 15.79
CA ASP A 70 11.10 -5.28 17.02
C ASP A 70 10.45 -4.74 18.30
N ARG A 71 9.90 -3.51 18.28
CA ARG A 71 9.26 -2.88 19.43
C ARG A 71 8.08 -2.01 19.01
N VAL A 72 6.91 -2.28 19.59
CA VAL A 72 5.75 -1.39 19.56
C VAL A 72 5.29 -1.20 21.00
N ILE A 73 5.36 0.02 21.50
CA ILE A 73 4.84 0.34 22.84
C ILE A 73 3.37 0.68 22.67
N VAL A 74 2.50 -0.20 23.14
CA VAL A 74 1.05 0.00 23.15
C VAL A 74 0.65 0.55 24.51
N ASP A 75 0.27 1.83 24.59
CA ASP A 75 -0.40 2.37 25.79
C ASP A 75 -1.91 2.44 25.55
N ASN A 76 -2.65 1.60 26.29
CA ASN A 76 -4.10 1.52 26.20
C ASN A 76 -4.82 2.40 27.23
N ASN A 77 -4.11 3.02 28.17
CA ASN A 77 -4.70 3.81 29.27
C ASN A 77 -4.67 5.32 28.98
N LEU A 78 -4.77 5.69 27.70
CA LEU A 78 -4.81 7.09 27.26
C LEU A 78 -6.22 7.68 27.40
N ALA A 79 -6.31 8.87 27.98
CA ALA A 79 -7.56 9.63 28.08
C ALA A 79 -7.63 10.73 27.00
N ALA A 80 -8.82 10.93 26.44
CA ALA A 80 -9.06 12.01 25.48
C ALA A 80 -9.28 13.35 26.21
N PRO A 81 -8.76 14.47 25.68
CA PRO A 81 -9.15 15.79 26.15
C PRO A 81 -10.66 16.03 25.96
N PRO A 82 -11.30 16.87 26.80
CA PRO A 82 -12.73 17.18 26.67
C PRO A 82 -13.10 17.65 25.26
N GLY A 83 -14.13 17.04 24.67
CA GLY A 83 -14.64 17.42 23.34
C GLY A 83 -13.73 17.04 22.16
N VAL A 84 -12.79 16.11 22.38
CA VAL A 84 -12.02 15.44 21.32
C VAL A 84 -12.36 13.96 21.35
N GLU A 85 -12.79 13.42 20.21
CA GLU A 85 -12.99 11.98 20.06
C GLU A 85 -11.64 11.31 19.83
N MET A 86 -11.44 10.17 20.48
CA MET A 86 -10.20 9.39 20.37
C MET A 86 -10.43 8.24 19.39
N PRO A 87 -9.64 8.11 18.32
CA PRO A 87 -9.74 6.96 17.43
C PRO A 87 -9.43 5.69 18.21
N SER A 88 -10.14 4.61 17.90
CA SER A 88 -10.06 3.32 18.59
C SER A 88 -9.89 2.19 17.59
N PHE A 89 -9.57 0.99 18.11
CA PHE A 89 -9.54 -0.20 17.26
C PHE A 89 -10.93 -0.50 16.66
N GLU A 90 -12.00 -0.18 17.39
CA GLU A 90 -13.38 -0.35 16.95
C GLU A 90 -13.75 0.65 15.84
N SER A 91 -13.32 1.91 15.94
CA SER A 91 -13.58 2.89 14.88
C SER A 91 -12.88 2.49 13.58
N VAL A 92 -11.64 1.98 13.65
CA VAL A 92 -10.94 1.44 12.47
C VAL A 92 -11.63 0.18 11.94
N ALA A 93 -12.10 -0.72 12.81
CA ALA A 93 -12.84 -1.91 12.40
C ALA A 93 -14.13 -1.55 11.65
N HIS A 94 -14.82 -0.49 12.08
CA HIS A 94 -15.99 0.03 11.40
C HIS A 94 -15.66 0.53 9.99
N GLU A 95 -14.60 1.31 9.84
CA GLU A 95 -14.16 1.83 8.53
C GLU A 95 -13.76 0.72 7.54
N LEU A 96 -13.14 -0.34 8.05
CA LEU A 96 -12.66 -1.48 7.27
C LEU A 96 -13.72 -2.59 7.07
N ALA A 97 -14.94 -2.39 7.58
CA ALA A 97 -16.00 -3.39 7.48
C ALA A 97 -16.33 -3.72 6.01
N GLY A 98 -16.35 -5.01 5.69
CA GLY A 98 -16.68 -5.50 4.35
C GLY A 98 -15.56 -5.38 3.31
N VAL A 99 -14.40 -4.81 3.66
CA VAL A 99 -13.25 -4.72 2.76
C VAL A 99 -12.69 -6.11 2.49
N LYS A 100 -12.46 -6.42 1.22
CA LYS A 100 -11.82 -7.64 0.74
C LYS A 100 -10.63 -7.25 -0.12
N SER A 101 -9.47 -7.84 0.15
CA SER A 101 -8.23 -7.50 -0.57
C SER A 101 -7.80 -8.60 -1.53
N PRO A 102 -7.42 -8.28 -2.78
CA PRO A 102 -6.81 -9.24 -3.70
C PRO A 102 -5.32 -9.48 -3.42
N ALA A 103 -4.71 -8.74 -2.47
CA ALA A 103 -3.33 -8.92 -2.07
C ALA A 103 -3.10 -10.21 -1.27
N SER A 104 -1.84 -10.53 -0.99
CA SER A 104 -1.49 -11.60 -0.06
C SER A 104 -1.88 -11.25 1.38
N ASP A 105 -2.19 -12.29 2.18
CA ASP A 105 -2.44 -12.14 3.62
C ASP A 105 -1.28 -11.42 4.32
N GLU A 106 -0.03 -11.76 3.98
CA GLU A 106 1.17 -11.12 4.51
C GLU A 106 1.22 -9.61 4.23
N TRP A 107 0.87 -9.17 3.02
CA TRP A 107 0.82 -7.75 2.69
C TRP A 107 -0.29 -7.04 3.45
N VAL A 108 -1.50 -7.63 3.51
CA VAL A 108 -2.62 -7.08 4.28
C VAL A 108 -2.26 -6.94 5.76
N ARG A 109 -1.65 -7.97 6.34
CA ARG A 109 -1.24 -7.99 7.74
C ARG A 109 -0.16 -6.95 8.04
N THR A 110 0.79 -6.77 7.12
CA THR A 110 1.82 -5.73 7.21
C THR A 110 1.19 -4.33 7.16
N LYS A 111 0.29 -4.10 6.20
CA LYS A 111 -0.43 -2.83 6.02
C LYS A 111 -1.24 -2.45 7.27
N LEU A 112 -2.02 -3.40 7.78
CA LEU A 112 -2.79 -3.23 9.00
C LEU A 112 -1.90 -3.09 10.24
N GLY A 113 -0.70 -3.68 10.22
CA GLY A 113 0.35 -3.41 11.21
C GLY A 113 0.72 -1.93 11.29
N TRP A 114 0.91 -1.28 10.13
CA TRP A 114 1.16 0.16 10.09
C TRP A 114 -0.03 0.97 10.61
N VAL A 115 -1.26 0.55 10.33
CA VAL A 115 -2.47 1.15 10.89
C VAL A 115 -2.48 1.06 12.42
N THR A 116 -2.17 -0.10 13.01
CA THR A 116 -2.07 -0.27 14.46
C THR A 116 -1.02 0.68 15.06
N GLN A 117 0.16 0.77 14.45
CA GLN A 117 1.22 1.67 14.90
C GLN A 117 0.76 3.13 14.92
N TRP A 118 0.18 3.60 13.80
CA TRP A 118 -0.26 4.98 13.68
C TRP A 118 -1.46 5.31 14.55
N LEU A 119 -2.37 4.35 14.76
CA LEU A 119 -3.45 4.49 15.73
C LEU A 119 -2.90 4.81 17.12
N ILE A 120 -1.89 4.07 17.58
CA ILE A 120 -1.27 4.28 18.90
C ILE A 120 -0.58 5.66 18.96
N GLN A 121 0.16 6.05 17.92
CA GLN A 121 0.83 7.34 17.87
C GLN A 121 -0.15 8.51 17.89
N VAL A 122 -1.23 8.43 17.10
CA VAL A 122 -2.28 9.45 17.05
C VAL A 122 -2.99 9.56 18.40
N ARG A 123 -3.33 8.42 19.02
CA ARG A 123 -3.92 8.42 20.36
C ARG A 123 -3.02 9.10 21.39
N THR A 124 -1.73 8.81 21.34
CA THR A 124 -0.72 9.44 22.20
C THR A 124 -0.66 10.95 21.95
N ALA A 125 -0.63 11.37 20.69
CA ALA A 125 -0.60 12.78 20.31
C ALA A 125 -1.86 13.54 20.78
N ILE A 126 -3.04 12.92 20.68
CA ILE A 126 -4.29 13.50 21.17
C ILE A 126 -4.27 13.62 22.70
N SER A 127 -3.86 12.57 23.41
CA SER A 127 -3.85 12.56 24.88
C SER A 127 -2.89 13.59 25.50
N THR A 128 -1.84 13.96 24.77
CA THR A 128 -0.82 14.93 25.21
C THR A 128 -1.05 16.33 24.63
N ALA A 129 -2.07 16.52 23.81
CA ALA A 129 -2.38 17.81 23.21
C ALA A 129 -2.94 18.78 24.27
N ALA A 130 -2.25 19.91 24.45
CA ALA A 130 -2.73 21.00 25.30
C ALA A 130 -3.95 21.73 24.70
N ASP A 131 -4.05 21.76 23.36
CA ASP A 131 -5.15 22.40 22.62
C ASP A 131 -6.08 21.33 22.00
N PRO A 132 -7.38 21.32 22.36
CA PRO A 132 -8.36 20.42 21.75
C PRO A 132 -8.45 20.51 20.21
N LEU A 133 -8.14 21.67 19.61
CA LEU A 133 -8.14 21.82 18.15
C LEU A 133 -7.04 20.98 17.49
N VAL A 134 -5.89 20.85 18.15
CA VAL A 134 -4.80 19.97 17.69
C VAL A 134 -5.24 18.51 17.77
N GLY A 135 -5.90 18.12 18.86
CA GLY A 135 -6.44 16.77 19.00
C GLY A 135 -7.45 16.41 17.90
N ARG A 136 -8.39 17.31 17.59
CA ARG A 136 -9.35 17.13 16.48
C ARG A 136 -8.66 17.05 15.13
N ALA A 137 -7.66 17.90 14.88
CA ALA A 137 -6.90 17.86 13.64
C ALA A 137 -6.16 16.53 13.47
N SER A 138 -5.57 16.00 14.55
CA SER A 138 -4.91 14.69 14.54
C SER A 138 -5.89 13.56 14.24
N SER A 139 -7.06 13.53 14.88
CA SER A 139 -8.10 12.53 14.59
C SER A 139 -8.54 12.59 13.12
N HIS A 140 -8.88 13.77 12.62
CA HIS A 140 -9.33 13.94 11.23
C HIS A 140 -8.25 13.57 10.20
N GLN A 141 -6.98 13.84 10.48
CA GLN A 141 -5.89 13.40 9.60
C GLN A 141 -5.70 11.89 9.63
N PHE A 142 -6.01 11.24 10.76
CA PHE A 142 -5.96 9.79 10.86
C PHE A 142 -7.10 9.13 10.08
N ASP A 143 -8.31 9.70 10.11
CA ASP A 143 -9.43 9.22 9.30
C ASP A 143 -9.10 9.23 7.80
N LYS A 144 -8.40 10.27 7.33
CA LYS A 144 -7.90 10.33 5.94
C LYS A 144 -6.92 9.21 5.63
N TYR A 145 -6.03 8.87 6.57
CA TYR A 145 -5.10 7.76 6.41
C TYR A 145 -5.84 6.42 6.37
N ILE A 146 -6.81 6.19 7.25
CA ILE A 146 -7.65 4.98 7.20
C ILE A 146 -8.38 4.85 5.87
N ASN A 147 -8.97 5.94 5.36
CA ASN A 147 -9.64 5.92 4.06
C ASN A 147 -8.68 5.70 2.89
N HIS A 148 -7.43 6.19 2.99
CA HIS A 148 -6.39 5.89 2.01
C HIS A 148 -6.02 4.41 2.05
N THR A 149 -5.70 3.87 3.24
CA THR A 149 -5.36 2.45 3.42
C THR A 149 -6.50 1.52 3.01
N LYS A 150 -7.75 1.91 3.26
CA LYS A 150 -8.92 1.18 2.75
C LYS A 150 -8.88 1.02 1.23
N GLN A 151 -8.60 2.09 0.50
CA GLN A 151 -8.47 2.04 -0.97
C GLN A 151 -7.32 1.14 -1.39
N GLU A 152 -6.16 1.24 -0.72
CA GLU A 152 -5.02 0.36 -1.01
C GLU A 152 -5.36 -1.11 -0.77
N LEU A 153 -6.07 -1.41 0.31
CA LEU A 153 -6.55 -2.75 0.63
C LEU A 153 -7.54 -3.27 -0.42
N GLU A 154 -8.51 -2.47 -0.85
CA GLU A 154 -9.46 -2.82 -1.91
C GLU A 154 -8.78 -3.06 -3.26
N ASN A 155 -7.71 -2.31 -3.56
CA ASN A 155 -6.93 -2.44 -4.79
C ASN A 155 -5.83 -3.51 -4.71
N GLY A 156 -5.47 -3.94 -3.50
CA GLY A 156 -4.42 -4.90 -3.20
C GLY A 156 -3.00 -4.43 -3.54
N HIS A 157 -2.77 -3.13 -3.56
CA HIS A 157 -1.45 -2.54 -3.76
C HIS A 157 -1.41 -1.09 -3.24
N ASP A 158 -0.20 -0.56 -3.07
CA ASP A 158 -0.01 0.82 -2.61
C ASP A 158 -0.48 1.84 -3.65
N ILE A 159 -1.21 2.86 -3.19
CA ILE A 159 -1.69 3.94 -4.03
C ILE A 159 -0.86 5.19 -3.71
N PRO A 160 -0.26 5.87 -4.70
CA PRO A 160 0.55 7.04 -4.41
C PRO A 160 -0.29 8.21 -3.87
N ASP A 161 -0.03 8.60 -2.62
CA ASP A 161 -0.49 9.88 -2.04
C ASP A 161 0.67 10.51 -1.24
N SER A 162 1.35 11.48 -1.83
CA SER A 162 2.52 12.08 -1.20
C SER A 162 2.20 12.83 0.09
N ALA A 163 0.97 13.34 0.26
CA ALA A 163 0.58 14.09 1.45
C ALA A 163 0.29 13.14 2.62
N ILE A 164 -0.39 12.01 2.36
CA ILE A 164 -0.66 10.98 3.35
C ILE A 164 0.62 10.19 3.66
N ASN A 165 1.36 9.74 2.65
CA ASN A 165 2.54 8.88 2.84
C ASN A 165 3.69 9.62 3.52
N ALA A 166 3.81 10.94 3.36
CA ALA A 166 4.78 11.74 4.10
C ALA A 166 4.40 11.90 5.58
N ARG A 167 3.10 11.91 5.90
CA ARG A 167 2.59 12.07 7.27
C ARG A 167 2.53 10.74 8.03
N TYR A 168 2.21 9.66 7.33
CA TYR A 168 2.08 8.31 7.85
C TYR A 168 3.03 7.36 7.11
N PRO A 169 4.35 7.60 7.15
CA PRO A 169 5.31 6.73 6.48
C PRO A 169 5.23 5.32 7.06
N GLU A 170 5.16 4.34 6.16
CA GLU A 170 5.27 2.93 6.48
C GLU A 170 6.72 2.58 6.79
N GLY A 171 6.91 1.73 7.80
CA GLY A 171 8.23 1.37 8.32
C GLY A 171 8.37 1.61 9.82
N CYS A 172 9.38 0.98 10.38
CA CYS A 172 9.67 1.06 11.81
C CYS A 172 10.13 2.46 12.21
N LYS A 173 9.66 2.90 13.39
CA LYS A 173 9.94 4.21 13.98
C LYS A 173 10.51 4.06 15.38
#